data_AF-A0A1H0NU59-F1
#
_entry.id   AF-A0A1H0NU59-F1
#
_cell.length_a   1.000
_cell.length_b   1.000
_cell.length_c   1.000
_cell.angle_alpha   90.00
_cell.angle_beta   90.00
_cell.angle_gamma   90.00
#
_symmetry.space_group_name_H-M   'P 1'
#
loop_
_entity.id
_entity.type
_entity.pdbx_description
1 polymer ?
#
loop_
_entity_poly.entity_id
_entity_poly.type
_entity_poly.pdbx_seq_one_letter_code
_entity_poly.pdbx_strand_id
1 'polypeptide(L)' 'MSKEINGQIYKDIPVGKMNVNGKEIQGSKIKSDDVTDGVMLVTIISKDDENKE' A
#
# COMPACT_ATOMS: atom_id res chain seq x y z
N MET A 1 1.15 -10.68 9.92
CA MET A 1 1.41 -12.13 9.84
C MET A 1 2.32 -12.40 8.64
N SER A 2 2.93 -13.58 8.54
CA SER A 2 3.71 -13.97 7.35
C SER A 2 3.00 -15.08 6.59
N LYS A 3 3.02 -15.03 5.27
CA LYS A 3 2.42 -16.02 4.38
C LYS A 3 3.45 -16.46 3.34
N GLU A 4 3.56 -17.76 3.11
CA GLU A 4 4.40 -18.30 2.04
C GLU A 4 3.57 -18.50 0.77
N ILE A 5 4.06 -18.00 -0.37
CA ILE A 5 3.45 -18.18 -1.69
C ILE A 5 4.59 -18.51 -2.66
N ASN A 6 4.53 -19.67 -3.33
CA ASN A 6 5.54 -20.15 -4.28
C ASN A 6 6.99 -20.12 -3.74
N GLY A 7 7.19 -20.43 -2.45
CA GLY A 7 8.51 -20.43 -1.80
C GLY A 7 9.04 -19.05 -1.42
N GLN A 8 8.29 -17.96 -1.65
CA GLN A 8 8.59 -16.63 -1.12
C GLN A 8 7.77 -16.34 0.13
N ILE A 9 8.43 -15.76 1.14
CA ILE A 9 7.80 -15.34 2.39
C ILE A 9 7.37 -13.88 2.25
N TYR A 10 6.06 -13.65 2.33
CA TYR A 10 5.45 -12.34 2.37
C TYR A 10 5.15 -11.99 3.82
N LYS A 11 5.53 -10.79 4.26
CA LYS A 11 5.18 -10.25 5.59
C LYS A 11 4.20 -9.11 5.41
N ASP A 12 3.17 -9.08 6.25
CA ASP A 12 2.29 -7.92 6.33
C ASP A 12 3.09 -6.73 6.86
N ILE A 13 3.17 -5.66 6.07
CA ILE A 13 3.79 -4.40 6.49
C ILE A 13 2.65 -3.43 6.85
N PRO A 14 2.67 -2.81 8.04
CA PRO A 14 1.69 -1.79 8.38
C PRO A 14 1.87 -0.58 7.46
N VAL A 15 0.85 -0.30 6.65
CA VAL A 15 0.81 0.86 5.77
C VAL A 15 0.38 2.08 6.56
N GLY A 16 1.15 3.17 6.44
CA GLY A 16 0.81 4.48 6.97
C GLY A 16 -0.12 5.23 6.01
N LYS A 17 0.44 5.55 4.84
CA LYS A 17 -0.23 6.28 3.76
C LYS A 17 0.01 5.61 2.41
N MET A 18 -0.93 5.80 1.49
CA MET A 18 -0.78 5.45 0.09
C MET A 18 -0.99 6.67 -0.79
N ASN A 19 -0.24 6.79 -1.87
CA ASN A 19 -0.51 7.76 -2.92
C ASN A 19 -0.95 7.01 -4.18
N VAL A 20 -2.18 7.28 -4.62
CA VAL A 20 -2.81 6.67 -5.79
C VAL A 20 -3.06 7.75 -6.82
N ASN A 21 -2.40 7.66 -7.99
CA ASN A 21 -2.51 8.64 -9.07
C ASN A 21 -2.32 10.12 -8.61
N GLY A 22 -1.43 10.36 -7.65
CA GLY A 22 -1.16 11.69 -7.10
C GLY A 22 -2.07 12.12 -5.94
N LYS A 23 -3.05 11.31 -5.55
CA LYS A 23 -3.93 11.55 -4.39
C LYS A 23 -3.48 10.74 -3.19
N GLU A 24 -3.34 11.40 -2.04
CA GLU A 24 -3.09 10.74 -0.76
C GLU A 24 -4.37 10.05 -0.27
N ILE A 25 -4.26 8.76 0.02
CA ILE A 25 -5.29 7.93 0.64
C ILE A 25 -4.76 7.47 2.00
N GLN A 26 -5.55 7.72 3.04
CA GLN A 26 -5.23 7.27 4.39
C GLN A 26 -5.61 5.80 4.58
N GLY A 27 -4.69 5.01 5.14
CA GLY A 27 -4.90 3.60 5.46
C GLY A 27 -4.38 2.64 4.40
N SER A 28 -4.84 1.38 4.47
CA SER A 28 -4.30 0.25 3.70
C SER A 28 -5.26 -0.31 2.65
N LYS A 29 -6.36 0.40 2.35
CA LYS A 29 -7.41 -0.05 1.42
C LYS A 29 -7.67 0.99 0.34
N ILE A 30 -7.78 0.52 -0.91
CA ILE A 30 -8.16 1.30 -2.08
C ILE A 30 -9.64 0.98 -2.37
N LYS A 31 -10.48 2.00 -2.58
CA LYS A 31 -11.90 1.77 -2.94
C LYS A 31 -12.00 1.52 -4.45
N SER A 32 -13.09 0.87 -4.87
CA SER A 32 -13.40 0.70 -6.30
C SER A 32 -13.36 2.02 -7.06
N ASP A 33 -13.85 3.09 -6.43
CA ASP A 33 -13.99 4.41 -7.06
C ASP A 33 -12.63 5.12 -7.24
N ASP A 34 -11.60 4.66 -6.54
CA ASP A 34 -10.22 5.16 -6.68
C ASP A 34 -9.51 4.49 -7.89
N VAL A 35 -10.05 3.39 -8.40
CA VAL A 35 -9.48 2.63 -9.51
C VAL A 35 -10.04 3.16 -10.83
N THR A 36 -9.17 3.75 -11.64
CA THR A 36 -9.49 4.11 -13.03
C THR A 36 -9.18 2.94 -13.97
N ASP A 37 -9.97 2.75 -15.03
CA ASP A 37 -9.73 1.73 -16.05
C ASP A 37 -8.28 1.80 -16.56
N GLY A 38 -7.46 0.78 -16.26
CA GLY A 38 -6.06 0.69 -16.69
C GLY A 38 -5.06 0.32 -15.60
N VAL A 39 -3.79 0.64 -15.83
CA VAL A 39 -2.68 0.41 -14.89
C VAL A 39 -2.62 1.56 -13.89
N MET A 40 -2.66 1.24 -12.60
CA MET A 40 -2.61 2.20 -11.50
C MET A 40 -1.23 2.20 -10.84
N LEU A 41 -0.65 3.38 -10.66
CA LEU A 41 0.58 3.55 -9.89
C LEU A 41 0.22 3.82 -8.42
N VAL A 42 0.76 2.99 -7.53
CA VAL A 42 0.57 3.10 -6.09
C VAL A 42 1.92 3.23 -5.41
N THR A 43 2.11 4.32 -4.67
CA THR A 43 3.24 4.49 -3.76
C THR A 43 2.77 4.19 -2.34
N ILE A 44 3.40 3.23 -1.68
CA ILE A 44 3.08 2.83 -0.30
C ILE A 44 4.16 3.40 0.62
N ILE A 45 3.74 4.14 1.64
CA ILE A 45 4.61 4.61 2.71
C ILE A 45 4.34 3.74 3.94
N SER A 46 5.38 3.04 4.41
CA SER A 46 5.28 2.20 5.60
C SER A 46 5.12 3.06 6.86
N LYS A 47 4.43 2.56 7.88
CA LYS A 47 4.35 3.26 9.18
C LYS A 47 5.73 3.44 9.83
N ASP A 48 6.67 2.56 9.52
CA ASP A 48 8.04 2.64 10.04
C ASP A 48 8.80 3.85 9.46
N ASP A 49 8.40 4.33 8.28
CA ASP A 49 8.97 5.52 7.65
C ASP A 49 8.23 6.82 8.01
N GLU A 50 6.91 6.77 8.28
CA GLU A 50 6.19 7.95 8.81
C GLU A 50 6.73 8.41 10.17
N ASN A 51 7.26 7.50 10.98
CA ASN A 51 7.69 7.79 12.34
C ASN A 51 9.17 8.21 12.44
N LYS A 52 9.82 8.50 11.30
CA LYS A 52 11.21 8.97 11.23
C LYS A 52 11.34 10.48 10.97
N GLU A 53 10.24 11.21 10.87
CA GLU A 53 10.21 12.68 10.79
C GLU A 53 9.97 13.34 12.15
#